data_AF-A0A9E3NYU8-F1
#
_entry.id   AF-A0A9E3NYU8-F1
#
_cell.length_a   1.000
_cell.length_b   1.000
_cell.length_c   1.000
_cell.angle_alpha   90.00
_cell.angle_beta   90.00
_cell.angle_gamma   90.00
#
_symmetry.space_group_name_H-M   'P 1'
#
loop_
_entity.id
_entity.type
_entity.pdbx_description
1 polymer ?
#
loop_
_entity_poly.entity_id
_entity_poly.type
_entity_poly.pdbx_seq_one_letter_code
_entity_poly.pdbx_strand_id
1 'polypeptide(L)'
;MPCVVAGRAPGPVFDAWGWCASDVIAWRRLDPWSASSTESSIDGKNPADLVFVLHEDADCTFLPRELARLHAIGYGLTNEWALAPWAIDDATDLFFEHGVRPRDVLWLAAPSLDALVWGLHDWVHFHNHGPFDQPAMTELQCDLVALAWLRLNREAIGVGDREIERVACDLAALSRSRFANEGLCPPHDDLEALFAGPYPSSL
;
A
#
# COMPACT_ATOMS: atom_id res chain seq x y z
N MET A 1 -14.65 -14.62 -8.19
CA MET A 1 -14.20 -13.64 -9.20
C MET A 1 -14.46 -12.27 -8.60
N PRO A 2 -13.40 -11.50 -8.30
CA PRO A 2 -12.55 -10.92 -9.35
C PRO A 2 -11.04 -11.02 -9.09
N CYS A 3 -10.33 -11.81 -9.91
CA CYS A 3 -8.96 -11.49 -10.35
C CYS A 3 -9.02 -11.35 -11.88
N VAL A 4 -8.09 -10.59 -12.45
CA VAL A 4 -7.72 -10.40 -13.87
C VAL A 4 -7.98 -8.97 -14.38
N VAL A 5 -6.93 -8.14 -14.37
CA VAL A 5 -6.77 -7.07 -15.37
C VAL A 5 -6.04 -7.66 -16.57
N ALA A 6 -6.81 -8.27 -17.46
CA ALA A 6 -6.41 -8.46 -18.86
C ALA A 6 -6.90 -7.23 -19.64
N GLY A 7 -6.00 -6.30 -19.96
CA GLY A 7 -6.33 -5.22 -20.88
C GLY A 7 -5.46 -3.97 -20.77
N ARG A 8 -4.38 -3.92 -21.57
CA ARG A 8 -3.84 -2.71 -22.22
C ARG A 8 -3.54 -1.45 -21.36
N ALA A 9 -3.04 -1.56 -20.14
CA ALA A 9 -2.34 -0.46 -19.48
C ALA A 9 -0.81 -0.71 -19.52
N PRO A 10 0.04 0.27 -19.89
CA PRO A 10 1.48 0.09 -19.86
C PRO A 10 2.01 0.42 -18.46
N GLY A 11 2.07 -0.56 -17.56
CA GLY A 11 2.71 -0.43 -16.24
C GLY A 11 2.31 -1.53 -15.24
N PRO A 12 3.05 -1.71 -14.13
CA PRO A 12 2.61 -2.53 -13.01
C PRO A 12 1.45 -1.82 -12.32
N VAL A 13 0.27 -2.44 -12.34
CA VAL A 13 -1.00 -1.88 -11.88
C VAL A 13 -1.48 -2.73 -10.69
N PHE A 14 -1.84 -2.10 -9.57
CA PHE A 14 -2.34 -2.78 -8.36
C PHE A 14 -3.86 -2.76 -8.32
N ASP A 15 -4.55 -3.87 -8.00
CA ASP A 15 -6.01 -3.93 -7.82
C ASP A 15 -6.33 -4.49 -6.41
N ALA A 16 -7.09 -3.76 -5.58
CA ALA A 16 -7.45 -4.22 -4.24
C ALA A 16 -8.79 -4.95 -4.21
N TRP A 17 -8.92 -5.83 -3.21
CA TRP A 17 -10.05 -6.72 -3.03
C TRP A 17 -10.80 -6.28 -1.77
N GLY A 18 -11.92 -5.58 -1.91
CA GLY A 18 -12.72 -5.10 -0.76
C GLY A 18 -13.78 -4.05 -1.12
N TRP A 19 -14.75 -3.87 -0.20
CA TRP A 19 -15.96 -3.01 -0.09
C TRP A 19 -16.38 -2.01 -1.19
N CYS A 20 -15.46 -1.42 -1.94
CA CYS A 20 -15.72 -0.61 -3.13
C CYS A 20 -15.44 -1.39 -4.42
N ALA A 21 -15.60 -0.76 -5.58
CA ALA A 21 -15.14 -1.39 -6.81
C ALA A 21 -13.61 -1.40 -6.82
N SER A 22 -13.02 -2.59 -6.88
CA SER A 22 -11.65 -2.87 -7.28
C SER A 22 -11.11 -1.80 -8.24
N ASP A 23 -10.15 -1.01 -7.77
CA ASP A 23 -9.53 0.07 -8.52
C ASP A 23 -8.01 -0.01 -8.44
N VAL A 24 -7.35 0.75 -9.32
CA VAL A 24 -5.93 0.60 -9.55
C VAL A 24 -5.14 1.89 -9.58
N ILE A 25 -4.02 1.94 -8.87
CA ILE A 25 -3.18 3.15 -8.87
C ILE A 25 -1.88 2.93 -9.65
N ALA A 26 -1.43 3.98 -10.36
CA ALA A 26 -0.13 3.96 -10.99
C ALA A 26 0.95 4.11 -9.92
N TRP A 27 1.93 3.20 -9.89
CA TRP A 27 3.13 3.36 -9.08
C TRP A 27 4.25 3.98 -9.91
N ARG A 28 4.96 4.96 -9.35
CA ARG A 28 6.16 5.56 -9.94
C ARG A 28 7.33 5.49 -8.98
N ARG A 29 8.50 5.27 -9.57
CA ARG A 29 9.81 5.30 -8.92
C ARG A 29 10.77 6.06 -9.82
N LEU A 30 11.58 6.94 -9.24
CA LEU A 30 12.55 7.73 -10.00
C LEU A 30 13.81 6.96 -10.38
N ASP A 31 14.34 6.19 -9.44
CA ASP A 31 15.63 5.50 -9.58
C ASP A 31 15.48 3.98 -9.54
N PRO A 32 16.36 3.20 -10.17
CA PRO A 32 16.44 1.76 -9.95
C PRO A 32 16.65 1.39 -8.47
N TRP A 33 16.35 0.15 -8.10
CA TRP A 33 16.63 -0.32 -6.75
C TRP A 33 18.12 -0.21 -6.46
N SER A 34 18.43 0.46 -5.36
CA SER A 34 19.71 0.39 -4.67
C SER A 34 19.61 -0.55 -3.47
N ALA A 35 20.74 -1.07 -2.99
CA ALA A 35 20.76 -1.89 -1.77
C ALA A 35 20.08 -1.17 -0.59
N SER A 36 20.34 0.12 -0.40
CA SER A 36 19.70 0.93 0.65
C SER A 36 18.19 1.04 0.48
N SER A 37 17.67 1.08 -0.75
CA SER A 37 16.23 1.15 -1.01
C SER A 37 15.51 -0.18 -0.80
N THR A 38 16.22 -1.30 -0.69
CA THR A 38 15.64 -2.64 -0.50
C THR A 38 15.96 -3.26 0.86
N GLU A 39 16.88 -2.68 1.63
CA GLU A 39 17.34 -3.20 2.93
C GLU A 39 16.63 -2.57 4.14
N SER A 40 15.86 -1.49 3.96
CA SER A 40 15.07 -0.88 5.03
C SER A 40 14.09 -1.87 5.66
N SER A 41 14.09 -1.97 6.99
CA SER A 41 13.17 -2.82 7.76
C SER A 41 11.74 -2.33 7.65
N ILE A 42 10.78 -3.25 7.53
CA ILE A 42 9.36 -2.89 7.67
C ILE A 42 9.02 -2.83 9.15
N ASP A 43 8.95 -1.62 9.72
CA ASP A 43 8.50 -1.38 11.08
C ASP A 43 7.24 -0.51 11.09
N GLY A 44 6.58 -0.38 12.24
CA GLY A 44 5.35 0.41 12.40
C GLY A 44 5.51 1.93 12.25
N LYS A 45 6.58 2.42 11.62
CA LYS A 45 6.77 3.84 11.32
C LYS A 45 6.46 4.11 9.86
N ASN A 46 5.88 5.28 9.61
CA ASN A 46 5.69 5.76 8.24
C ASN A 46 7.07 5.95 7.58
N PRO A 47 7.29 5.29 6.42
CA PRO A 47 8.54 5.41 5.71
C PRO A 47 8.72 6.83 5.16
N ALA A 48 9.97 7.25 5.04
CA ALA A 48 10.27 8.52 4.40
C ALA A 48 9.84 8.46 2.92
N ASP A 49 9.36 9.60 2.40
CA ASP A 49 9.09 9.81 0.98
C ASP A 49 8.01 8.90 0.34
N LEU A 50 7.22 8.17 1.16
CA LEU A 50 5.96 7.57 0.74
C LEU A 50 4.88 8.65 0.63
N VAL A 51 4.32 8.83 -0.57
CA VAL A 51 3.17 9.71 -0.78
C VAL A 51 2.24 9.26 -1.90
N PHE A 52 0.95 9.55 -1.73
CA PHE A 52 -0.05 9.52 -2.80
C PHE A 52 -0.13 10.91 -3.43
N VAL A 53 0.33 11.03 -4.67
CA VAL A 53 0.46 12.30 -5.38
C VAL A 53 -0.76 12.51 -6.27
N LEU A 54 -1.34 13.70 -6.19
CA LEU A 54 -2.46 14.12 -7.03
C LEU A 54 -1.97 14.39 -8.45
N HIS A 55 -2.73 13.95 -9.45
CA HIS A 55 -2.53 14.39 -10.83
C HIS A 55 -2.74 15.89 -10.94
N GLU A 56 -1.89 16.59 -11.71
CA GLU A 56 -1.93 18.04 -11.86
C GLU A 56 -3.30 18.55 -12.35
N ASP A 57 -3.95 17.78 -13.23
CA ASP A 57 -5.25 18.10 -13.82
C ASP A 57 -6.46 17.52 -13.06
N ALA A 58 -6.24 16.87 -11.91
CA ALA A 58 -7.32 16.27 -11.14
C ALA A 58 -8.15 17.33 -10.39
N ASP A 59 -9.48 17.28 -10.55
CA ASP A 59 -10.37 18.07 -9.70
C ASP A 59 -10.47 17.41 -8.32
N CYS A 60 -9.60 17.85 -7.42
CA CYS A 60 -9.55 17.40 -6.03
C CYS A 60 -10.01 18.50 -5.05
N THR A 61 -10.87 19.42 -5.50
CA THR A 61 -11.36 20.53 -4.67
C THR A 61 -12.15 20.07 -3.44
N PHE A 62 -12.64 18.82 -3.46
CA PHE A 62 -13.33 18.17 -2.36
C PHE A 62 -12.40 17.61 -1.28
N LEU A 63 -11.12 17.40 -1.58
CA LEU A 63 -10.15 16.95 -0.57
C LEU A 63 -9.72 18.16 0.29
N PRO A 64 -9.76 18.05 1.63
CA PRO A 64 -9.30 19.11 2.51
C PRO A 64 -7.85 19.45 2.20
N ARG A 65 -7.57 20.73 1.96
CA ARG A 65 -6.21 21.18 1.62
C ARG A 65 -5.22 20.95 2.75
N GLU A 66 -5.71 20.82 3.98
CA GLU A 66 -4.95 20.45 5.17
C GLU A 66 -4.48 18.99 5.18
N LEU A 67 -5.18 18.10 4.46
CA LEU A 67 -4.75 16.72 4.21
C LEU A 67 -3.67 16.64 3.12
N ALA A 68 -3.64 17.65 2.24
CA ALA A 68 -2.65 17.74 1.20
C ALA A 68 -1.41 18.51 1.70
N ARG A 69 -0.28 17.82 1.73
CA ARG A 69 0.99 18.35 2.20
C ARG A 69 2.00 18.26 1.06
N LEU A 70 2.64 19.39 0.72
CA LEU A 70 3.79 19.47 -0.20
C LEU A 70 4.97 18.68 0.39
N HIS A 71 4.97 17.36 0.25
CA HIS A 71 6.00 16.50 0.82
C HIS A 71 6.38 15.40 -0.17
N ALA A 72 7.19 15.74 -1.16
CA ALA A 72 8.00 14.77 -1.89
C ALA A 72 9.29 15.43 -2.38
N ILE A 73 10.05 16.02 -1.46
CA ILE A 73 11.33 16.66 -1.78
C ILE A 73 12.24 15.58 -2.39
N GLY A 74 12.67 15.76 -3.63
CA GLY A 74 13.46 14.78 -4.37
C GLY A 74 12.70 14.00 -5.44
N TYR A 75 11.36 14.07 -5.48
CA TYR A 75 10.55 13.44 -6.55
C TYR A 75 10.45 14.25 -7.84
N GLY A 76 11.11 15.41 -7.90
CA GLY A 76 10.98 16.34 -9.03
C GLY A 76 9.61 17.01 -9.12
N LEU A 77 8.75 16.87 -8.11
CA LEU A 77 7.45 17.54 -8.05
C LEU A 77 7.67 19.05 -7.94
N THR A 78 6.96 19.80 -8.76
CA THR A 78 7.04 21.26 -8.83
C THR A 78 5.77 21.91 -8.32
N ASN A 79 4.62 21.48 -8.83
CA ASN A 79 3.30 22.03 -8.50
C ASN A 79 2.31 20.97 -8.01
N GLU A 80 2.71 19.70 -8.01
CA GLU A 80 1.85 18.59 -7.65
C GLU A 80 1.58 18.57 -6.14
N TRP A 81 0.31 18.34 -5.80
CA TRP A 81 -0.15 18.17 -4.43
C TRP A 81 0.01 16.70 -4.06
N ALA A 82 0.23 16.40 -2.79
CA ALA A 82 0.30 15.02 -2.30
C ALA A 82 -0.46 14.90 -0.99
N LEU A 83 -1.09 13.74 -0.76
CA LEU A 83 -1.69 13.43 0.54
C LEU A 83 -0.58 13.21 1.57
N ALA A 84 -0.81 13.69 2.79
CA ALA A 84 -0.01 13.24 3.92
C ALA A 84 -0.13 11.71 4.08
N PRO A 85 0.89 11.00 4.60
CA PRO A 85 0.85 9.54 4.71
C PRO A 85 -0.37 9.00 5.45
N TRP A 86 -0.87 9.72 6.47
CA TRP A 86 -2.07 9.35 7.25
C TRP A 86 -3.39 9.82 6.64
N ALA A 87 -3.37 10.55 5.52
CA ALA A 87 -4.55 11.23 4.99
C ALA A 87 -5.31 10.42 3.93
N ILE A 88 -4.77 9.27 3.51
CA ILE A 88 -5.40 8.40 2.52
C ILE A 88 -6.71 7.79 3.04
N ASP A 89 -6.77 7.43 4.32
CA ASP A 89 -8.00 6.94 4.98
C ASP A 89 -9.09 8.01 4.94
N ASP A 90 -8.80 9.24 5.39
CA ASP A 90 -9.75 10.36 5.35
C ASP A 90 -10.16 10.74 3.91
N ALA A 91 -9.23 10.65 2.95
CA ALA A 91 -9.51 10.91 1.55
C ALA A 91 -10.44 9.84 0.93
N THR A 92 -10.41 8.61 1.45
CA THR A 92 -11.22 7.48 0.98
C THR A 92 -12.71 7.79 1.06
N ASP A 93 -13.17 8.26 2.21
CA ASP A 93 -14.58 8.60 2.43
C ASP A 93 -15.06 9.68 1.45
N LEU A 94 -14.20 10.66 1.17
CA LEU A 94 -14.50 11.76 0.26
C LEU A 94 -14.51 11.33 -1.21
N PHE A 95 -13.57 10.48 -1.63
CA PHE A 95 -13.58 9.87 -2.97
C PHE A 95 -14.87 9.07 -3.19
N PHE A 96 -15.30 8.30 -2.19
CA PHE A 96 -16.55 7.55 -2.23
C PHE A 96 -17.77 8.48 -2.32
N GLU A 97 -17.87 9.48 -1.44
CA GLU A 97 -18.98 10.45 -1.42
C GLU A 97 -19.14 11.17 -2.76
N HIS A 98 -18.03 11.48 -3.43
CA HIS A 98 -18.01 12.23 -4.69
C HIS A 98 -18.03 11.33 -5.93
N GLY A 99 -18.01 10.00 -5.76
CA GLY A 99 -17.98 9.04 -6.85
C GLY A 99 -16.73 9.16 -7.74
N VAL A 100 -15.62 9.64 -7.17
CA VAL A 100 -14.35 9.83 -7.86
C VAL A 100 -13.50 8.57 -7.69
N ARG A 101 -12.96 8.07 -8.79
CA ARG A 101 -12.05 6.93 -8.76
C ARG A 101 -10.65 7.40 -8.38
N PRO A 102 -10.02 6.84 -7.34
CA PRO A 102 -8.70 7.32 -6.94
C PRO A 102 -7.65 7.18 -8.04
N ARG A 103 -7.79 6.21 -8.97
CA ARG A 103 -6.88 6.09 -10.13
C ARG A 103 -6.87 7.28 -11.08
N ASP A 104 -7.98 8.02 -11.12
CA ASP A 104 -8.16 9.14 -12.04
C ASP A 104 -7.54 10.42 -11.43
N VAL A 105 -7.14 10.37 -10.16
CA VAL A 105 -6.73 11.52 -9.36
C VAL A 105 -5.41 11.33 -8.62
N LEU A 106 -4.99 10.10 -8.33
CA LEU A 106 -3.78 9.79 -7.58
C LEU A 106 -2.82 8.87 -8.35
N TRP A 107 -1.54 9.01 -8.03
CA TRP A 107 -0.51 8.00 -8.28
C TRP A 107 0.36 7.81 -7.02
N LEU A 108 0.95 6.62 -6.85
CA LEU A 108 1.78 6.27 -5.70
C LEU A 108 3.25 6.56 -5.98
N ALA A 109 3.88 7.39 -5.15
CA ALA A 109 5.32 7.59 -5.09
C ALA A 109 5.90 6.77 -3.92
N ALA A 110 6.72 5.78 -4.24
CA ALA A 110 7.36 4.92 -3.24
C ALA A 110 8.79 4.58 -3.68
N PRO A 111 9.84 5.23 -3.09
CA PRO A 111 11.21 5.13 -3.61
C PRO A 111 11.96 3.90 -3.08
N SER A 112 11.48 3.33 -1.99
CA SER A 112 12.06 2.20 -1.29
C SER A 112 11.04 1.07 -1.14
N LEU A 113 11.51 -0.14 -0.86
CA LEU A 113 10.67 -1.31 -0.69
C LEU A 113 9.75 -1.19 0.52
N ASP A 114 10.21 -0.56 1.60
CA ASP A 114 9.39 -0.24 2.77
C ASP A 114 8.31 0.80 2.45
N ALA A 115 8.64 1.85 1.70
CA ALA A 115 7.65 2.79 1.19
C ALA A 115 6.62 2.09 0.31
N LEU A 116 7.03 1.15 -0.55
CA LEU A 116 6.10 0.43 -1.42
C LEU A 116 5.20 -0.50 -0.60
N VAL A 117 5.74 -1.22 0.39
CA VAL A 117 4.94 -2.05 1.31
C VAL A 117 3.86 -1.23 2.00
N TRP A 118 4.24 -0.09 2.58
CA TRP A 118 3.30 0.78 3.30
C TRP A 118 2.28 1.44 2.37
N GLY A 119 2.69 1.92 1.19
CA GLY A 119 1.74 2.45 0.20
C GLY A 119 0.73 1.41 -0.29
N LEU A 120 1.15 0.15 -0.41
CA LEU A 120 0.25 -0.96 -0.72
C LEU A 120 -0.67 -1.29 0.47
N HIS A 121 -0.14 -1.31 1.68
CA HIS A 121 -0.91 -1.53 2.91
C HIS A 121 -2.03 -0.50 3.05
N ASP A 122 -1.71 0.78 2.94
CA ASP A 122 -2.68 1.88 3.04
C ASP A 122 -3.70 1.85 1.90
N TRP A 123 -3.27 1.48 0.69
CA TRP A 123 -4.19 1.30 -0.42
C TRP A 123 -5.14 0.11 -0.22
N VAL A 124 -4.74 -0.92 0.52
CA VAL A 124 -5.64 -2.00 0.92
C VAL A 124 -6.64 -1.52 1.98
N HIS A 125 -6.22 -0.67 2.93
CA HIS A 125 -7.14 -0.01 3.86
C HIS A 125 -8.26 0.73 3.12
N PHE A 126 -7.93 1.50 2.07
CA PHE A 126 -8.92 2.19 1.22
C PHE A 126 -10.06 1.26 0.77
N HIS A 127 -9.73 0.03 0.37
CA HIS A 127 -10.72 -0.90 -0.21
C HIS A 127 -11.41 -1.74 0.87
N ASN A 128 -10.82 -1.90 2.04
CA ASN A 128 -11.33 -2.80 3.09
C ASN A 128 -12.00 -2.10 4.26
N HIS A 129 -12.32 -0.80 4.14
CA HIS A 129 -12.90 0.00 5.22
C HIS A 129 -14.23 -0.58 5.76
N GLY A 130 -14.10 -1.42 6.78
CA GLY A 130 -15.11 -1.74 7.79
C GLY A 130 -14.74 -1.07 9.12
N PRO A 131 -15.53 -1.24 10.18
CA PRO A 131 -15.22 -0.63 11.47
C PRO A 131 -13.88 -1.15 12.02
N PHE A 132 -13.00 -0.24 12.48
CA PHE A 132 -11.72 -0.52 13.14
C PHE A 132 -11.92 -1.01 14.60
N ASP A 133 -12.83 -1.96 14.79
CA ASP A 133 -13.13 -2.51 16.11
C ASP A 133 -12.01 -3.44 16.62
N GLN A 134 -11.17 -3.94 15.71
CA GLN A 134 -10.01 -4.80 15.99
C GLN A 134 -8.82 -4.41 15.11
N PRO A 135 -8.07 -3.35 15.45
CA PRO A 135 -7.01 -2.81 14.60
C PRO A 135 -5.98 -3.87 14.20
N ALA A 136 -5.45 -4.68 15.13
CA ALA A 136 -4.47 -5.72 14.82
C ALA A 136 -4.94 -6.74 13.76
N MET A 137 -6.24 -7.05 13.73
CA MET A 137 -6.83 -7.93 12.70
C MET A 137 -6.94 -7.23 11.34
N THR A 138 -7.35 -5.97 11.31
CA THR A 138 -7.42 -5.17 10.07
C THR A 138 -6.03 -4.98 9.47
N GLU A 139 -5.06 -4.62 10.31
CA GLU A 139 -3.65 -4.45 9.92
C GLU A 139 -3.06 -5.74 9.35
N LEU A 140 -3.33 -6.89 9.98
CA LEU A 140 -2.89 -8.21 9.49
C LEU A 140 -3.43 -8.50 8.08
N GLN A 141 -4.69 -8.18 7.80
CA GLN A 141 -5.26 -8.39 6.47
C GLN A 141 -4.57 -7.50 5.43
N CYS A 142 -4.34 -6.23 5.75
CA CYS A 142 -3.67 -5.28 4.87
C CYS A 142 -2.22 -5.70 4.58
N ASP A 143 -1.47 -6.11 5.60
CA ASP A 143 -0.10 -6.63 5.46
C ASP A 143 -0.06 -7.84 4.51
N LEU A 144 -0.99 -8.79 4.68
CA LEU A 144 -1.03 -10.00 3.89
C LEU A 144 -1.34 -9.69 2.41
N VAL A 145 -2.29 -8.78 2.13
CA VAL A 145 -2.63 -8.41 0.75
C VAL A 145 -1.49 -7.62 0.09
N ALA A 146 -0.84 -6.71 0.82
CA ALA A 146 0.34 -6.00 0.34
C ALA A 146 1.46 -6.98 -0.04
N LEU A 147 1.77 -7.96 0.83
CA LEU A 147 2.75 -9.00 0.54
C LEU A 147 2.37 -9.88 -0.65
N ALA A 148 1.08 -10.23 -0.77
CA ALA A 148 0.59 -11.01 -1.91
C ALA A 148 0.86 -10.30 -3.23
N TRP A 149 0.56 -9.00 -3.30
CA TRP A 149 0.83 -8.23 -4.49
C TRP A 149 2.32 -8.15 -4.81
N LEU A 150 3.18 -7.92 -3.81
CA LEU A 150 4.63 -7.90 -4.00
C LEU A 150 5.14 -9.21 -4.59
N ARG A 151 4.65 -10.36 -4.10
CA ARG A 151 4.99 -11.68 -4.63
C ARG A 151 4.58 -11.85 -6.09
N LEU A 152 3.36 -11.45 -6.43
CA LEU A 152 2.83 -11.56 -7.80
C LEU A 152 3.57 -10.65 -8.78
N ASN A 153 4.10 -9.52 -8.32
CA ASN A 153 4.70 -8.49 -9.16
C ASN A 153 6.22 -8.40 -9.03
N ARG A 154 6.87 -9.24 -8.21
CA ARG A 154 8.30 -9.19 -7.87
C ARG A 154 9.21 -8.96 -9.08
N GLU A 155 8.97 -9.70 -10.17
CA GLU A 155 9.76 -9.63 -11.40
C GLU A 155 9.55 -8.29 -12.12
N ALA A 156 8.30 -7.82 -12.20
CA ALA A 156 7.95 -6.56 -12.84
C ALA A 156 8.48 -5.34 -12.07
N ILE A 157 8.52 -5.42 -10.73
CA ILE A 157 9.07 -4.36 -9.89
C ILE A 157 10.59 -4.48 -9.71
N GLY A 158 11.20 -5.60 -10.10
CA GLY A 158 12.65 -5.81 -10.06
C GLY A 158 13.21 -6.21 -8.68
N VAL A 159 12.41 -6.89 -7.86
CA VAL A 159 12.75 -7.37 -6.51
C VAL A 159 12.93 -8.89 -6.52
N GLY A 160 13.93 -9.40 -5.82
CA GLY A 160 14.22 -10.84 -5.74
C GLY A 160 13.50 -11.54 -4.59
N ASP A 161 13.58 -12.88 -4.59
CA ASP A 161 12.92 -13.70 -3.56
C ASP A 161 13.45 -13.40 -2.15
N ARG A 162 14.74 -13.10 -2.03
CA ARG A 162 15.37 -12.74 -0.75
C ARG A 162 14.73 -11.51 -0.12
N GLU A 163 14.48 -10.47 -0.91
CA GLU A 163 13.85 -9.25 -0.41
C GLU A 163 12.39 -9.51 0.00
N ILE A 164 11.67 -10.33 -0.76
CA ILE A 164 10.29 -10.73 -0.44
C ILE A 164 10.22 -11.56 0.85
N GLU A 165 11.14 -12.51 1.03
CA GLU A 165 11.27 -13.30 2.26
C GLU A 165 11.54 -12.40 3.47
N ARG A 166 12.42 -11.41 3.31
CA ARG A 166 12.70 -10.41 4.36
C ARG A 166 11.44 -9.63 4.72
N VAL A 167 10.71 -9.10 3.73
CA VAL A 167 9.45 -8.37 3.96
C VAL A 167 8.44 -9.25 4.69
N ALA A 168 8.32 -10.53 4.33
CA ALA A 168 7.44 -11.47 5.02
C ALA A 168 7.81 -11.65 6.50
N CYS A 169 9.10 -11.80 6.80
CA CYS A 169 9.60 -11.89 8.18
C CYS A 169 9.32 -10.62 8.99
N ASP A 170 9.57 -9.44 8.40
CA ASP A 170 9.35 -8.15 9.06
C ASP A 170 7.86 -7.94 9.36
N LEU A 171 6.96 -8.22 8.41
CA LEU A 171 5.52 -8.12 8.59
C LEU A 171 4.99 -9.12 9.64
N ALA A 172 5.52 -10.35 9.68
CA ALA A 172 5.17 -11.31 10.73
C ALA A 172 5.57 -10.81 12.12
N ALA A 173 6.77 -10.22 12.24
CA ALA A 173 7.23 -9.61 13.49
C ALA A 173 6.37 -8.41 13.90
N LEU A 174 6.01 -7.55 12.95
CA LEU A 174 5.14 -6.40 13.18
C LEU A 174 3.74 -6.83 13.63
N SER A 175 3.14 -7.81 12.96
CA SER A 175 1.82 -8.35 13.32
C SER A 175 1.82 -8.90 14.74
N ARG A 176 2.85 -9.68 15.13
CA ARG A 176 3.00 -10.15 16.54
C ARG A 176 3.00 -9.00 17.54
N SER A 177 3.73 -7.92 17.23
CA SER A 177 3.78 -6.73 18.08
C SER A 177 2.41 -6.06 18.21
N ARG A 178 1.66 -5.92 17.11
CA ARG A 178 0.31 -5.35 17.09
C ARG A 178 -0.66 -6.15 17.98
N PHE A 179 -0.73 -7.47 17.82
CA PHE A 179 -1.58 -8.32 18.68
C PHE A 179 -1.18 -8.27 20.15
N ALA A 180 0.12 -8.30 20.44
CA ALA A 180 0.63 -8.21 21.81
C ALA A 180 0.25 -6.87 22.48
N ASN A 181 0.34 -5.76 21.73
CA ASN A 181 -0.03 -4.43 22.22
C ASN A 181 -1.52 -4.29 22.51
N GLU A 182 -2.38 -5.01 21.79
CA GLU A 182 -3.83 -5.07 22.05
C GLU A 182 -4.22 -6.11 23.13
N GLY A 183 -3.28 -6.93 23.60
CA GLY A 183 -3.57 -8.02 24.52
C GLY A 183 -4.41 -9.15 23.90
N LEU A 184 -4.34 -9.30 22.58
CA LEU A 184 -5.08 -10.28 21.81
C LEU A 184 -4.17 -11.43 21.36
N CYS A 185 -4.78 -12.59 21.07
CA CYS A 185 -4.10 -13.68 20.39
C CYS A 185 -4.27 -13.51 18.88
N PRO A 186 -3.21 -13.70 18.07
CA PRO A 186 -3.36 -13.75 16.62
C PRO A 186 -4.30 -14.88 16.19
N PRO A 187 -4.95 -14.79 15.02
CA PRO A 187 -5.83 -15.84 14.50
C PRO A 187 -5.07 -17.12 14.11
N HIS A 188 -3.75 -17.05 13.99
CA HIS A 188 -2.85 -18.17 13.72
C HIS A 188 -1.67 -18.14 14.70
N ASP A 189 -1.40 -19.28 15.34
CA ASP A 189 -0.27 -19.41 16.27
C ASP A 189 1.09 -19.22 15.58
N ASP A 190 1.17 -19.58 14.29
CA ASP A 190 2.38 -19.47 13.47
C ASP A 190 2.22 -18.38 12.40
N LEU A 191 2.38 -17.13 12.83
CA LEU A 191 2.38 -15.98 11.92
C LEU A 191 3.54 -16.02 10.92
N GLU A 192 4.69 -16.59 11.28
CA GLU A 192 5.80 -16.74 10.33
C GLU A 192 5.43 -17.64 9.18
N ALA A 193 4.83 -18.81 9.45
CA ALA A 193 4.33 -19.69 8.40
C ALA A 193 3.19 -19.05 7.59
N LEU A 194 2.34 -18.23 8.21
CA LEU A 194 1.28 -17.50 7.49
C LEU A 194 1.87 -16.53 6.46
N PHE A 195 2.87 -15.74 6.86
CA PHE A 195 3.52 -14.76 5.97
C PHE A 195 4.49 -15.42 4.99
N ALA A 196 5.15 -16.52 5.36
CA ALA A 196 6.06 -17.27 4.48
C ALA A 196 5.30 -18.16 3.48
N GLY A 197 4.14 -18.68 3.88
CA GLY A 197 3.36 -19.62 3.10
C GLY A 197 2.99 -19.09 1.71
N PRO A 198 2.80 -19.97 0.72
CA PRO A 198 2.33 -19.54 -0.59
C PRO A 198 0.99 -18.84 -0.41
N TYR A 199 0.88 -17.61 -0.90
CA TYR A 199 -0.45 -17.05 -1.15
C TYR A 199 -1.14 -17.99 -2.15
N PRO A 200 -2.45 -18.24 -2.05
CA PRO A 200 -3.15 -19.04 -3.05
C PRO A 200 -2.94 -18.40 -4.43
N SER A 201 -1.95 -18.90 -5.15
CA SER A 201 -1.65 -18.55 -6.52
C SER A 201 -2.45 -19.53 -7.37
N SER A 202 -3.23 -18.97 -8.29
CA SER A 202 -4.26 -19.63 -9.11
C SER A 202 -5.64 -19.79 -8.44
N LEU A 203 -6.50 -18.79 -8.70
CA LEU A 203 -7.88 -18.99 -9.10
C LEU A 203 -8.09 -18.34 -10.47
#